data_AF-A0A317J1A6-F1
#
_entry.id   AF-A0A317J1A6-F1
#
_cell.length_a   1.000
_cell.length_b   1.000
_cell.length_c   1.000
_cell.angle_alpha   90.00
_cell.angle_beta   90.00
_cell.angle_gamma   90.00
#
_symmetry.space_group_name_H-M   'P 1'
#
loop_
_entity.id
_entity.type
_entity.pdbx_description
1 polymer ?
#
loop_
_entity_poly.entity_id
_entity_poly.type
_entity_poly.pdbx_seq_one_letter_code
_entity_poly.pdbx_strand_id
1 'polypeptide(L)'
;MLKYLLLYPVFVLFSVSVQASVDTLKKNIDISRIRYHESIDREQKAALQRNAGDGQLIRASSNEDVNLLVTDAIIRQVNELQDSIESSKKLDHRLKVKYLSGLENLLKGFNSGWKTRSFNPTEGPELVSNYKELMEADINGRSIEPIVESESYAVGNININGQGSAMYENSGFVVSRNILFRKFCAAHPQQILPKLEFFPNVPFADSLVTVAGHRNPNQLYDFAAATRTNVGKLIARSQDSLVRAIATIATRKSGQQFYPFLDEIIHGRLTLDDIYKVMDDNLAYYRLLVKTQIDYADRMIKKDTPLAHDKLLAKLADRARNVYIDEINAHHDDPDPIRFKSIEPLSQEELYYLIVLGEEVIYTSSYKGVYNRMMQKMTIPAGDSLLINVKFDRFKKFIKMAA
;
A
#
# COMPACT_ATOMS: atom_id res chain seq x y z
N MET A 1 26.91 -32.97 -95.06
CA MET A 1 25.70 -32.78 -94.24
C MET A 1 26.12 -32.26 -92.88
N LEU A 2 25.67 -31.05 -92.54
CA LEU A 2 25.93 -30.32 -91.30
C LEU A 2 25.41 -31.11 -90.10
N LYS A 3 26.24 -31.34 -89.07
CA LYS A 3 25.81 -31.85 -87.75
C LYS A 3 26.06 -30.79 -86.69
N TYR A 4 25.02 -30.60 -85.89
CA TYR A 4 24.78 -29.46 -85.01
C TYR A 4 25.69 -29.38 -83.79
N LEU A 5 25.99 -28.13 -83.45
CA LEU A 5 26.62 -27.61 -82.25
C LEU A 5 25.68 -27.81 -81.04
N LEU A 6 26.18 -28.32 -79.92
CA LEU A 6 25.50 -28.29 -78.62
C LEU A 6 26.49 -27.79 -77.56
N LEU A 7 26.25 -26.57 -77.10
CA LEU A 7 26.95 -25.86 -76.03
C LEU A 7 26.35 -26.27 -74.67
N TYR A 8 27.20 -26.63 -73.70
CA TYR A 8 26.86 -26.73 -72.28
C TYR A 8 27.77 -25.75 -71.50
N PRO A 9 27.24 -24.77 -70.75
CA PRO A 9 28.06 -23.94 -69.88
C PRO A 9 28.30 -24.63 -68.53
N VAL A 10 29.56 -24.66 -68.12
CA VAL A 10 30.04 -25.10 -66.80
C VAL A 10 29.77 -23.98 -65.78
N PHE A 11 28.96 -24.27 -64.76
CA PHE A 11 28.78 -23.41 -63.59
C PHE A 11 29.88 -23.74 -62.56
N VAL A 12 30.79 -22.80 -62.30
CA VAL A 12 31.76 -22.87 -61.19
C VAL A 12 31.15 -22.15 -59.99
N LEU A 13 30.79 -22.91 -58.95
CA LEU A 13 30.39 -22.38 -57.65
C LEU A 13 31.66 -22.13 -56.81
N PHE A 14 31.93 -20.86 -56.50
CA PHE A 14 32.91 -20.47 -55.48
C PHE A 14 32.25 -20.53 -54.10
N SER A 15 32.65 -21.52 -53.30
CA SER A 15 32.32 -21.59 -51.87
C SER A 15 33.33 -20.76 -51.09
N VAL A 16 32.93 -19.57 -50.64
CA VAL A 16 33.71 -18.80 -49.65
C VAL A 16 33.39 -19.37 -48.27
N SER A 17 34.35 -20.11 -47.71
CA SER A 17 34.31 -20.55 -46.32
C SER A 17 34.54 -19.35 -45.39
N VAL A 18 33.48 -18.91 -44.71
CA VAL A 18 33.56 -17.94 -43.60
C VAL A 18 34.12 -18.68 -42.39
N GLN A 19 35.38 -18.41 -42.02
CA GLN A 19 35.92 -18.81 -40.72
C GLN A 19 35.43 -17.82 -39.66
N ALA A 20 34.59 -18.30 -38.75
CA ALA A 20 34.24 -17.59 -37.54
C ALA A 20 35.48 -17.47 -36.63
N SER A 21 35.87 -16.26 -36.27
CA SER A 21 36.88 -16.03 -35.24
C SER A 21 36.28 -16.40 -33.88
N VAL A 22 36.76 -17.50 -33.29
CA VAL A 22 36.50 -17.83 -31.89
C VAL A 22 37.30 -16.85 -31.04
N ASP A 23 36.60 -16.05 -30.25
CA ASP A 23 37.20 -15.15 -29.25
C ASP A 23 37.89 -15.99 -28.17
N THR A 24 39.23 -15.95 -28.14
CA THR A 24 40.10 -16.83 -27.33
C THR A 24 40.40 -16.27 -25.93
N LEU A 25 39.70 -15.21 -25.51
CA LEU A 25 39.87 -14.62 -24.18
C LEU A 25 38.90 -15.15 -23.10
N LYS A 26 37.92 -15.99 -23.46
CA LYS A 26 37.06 -16.63 -22.44
C LYS A 26 37.88 -17.68 -21.68
N LYS A 27 38.15 -17.39 -20.40
CA LYS A 27 38.71 -18.30 -19.39
C LYS A 27 38.00 -19.66 -19.48
N ASN A 28 38.73 -20.76 -19.25
CA ASN A 28 38.18 -22.12 -19.41
C ASN A 28 37.10 -22.40 -18.33
N ILE A 29 35.85 -22.03 -18.64
CA ILE A 29 34.67 -22.25 -17.79
C ILE A 29 34.27 -23.72 -17.93
N ASP A 30 34.02 -24.35 -16.79
CA ASP A 30 33.47 -25.71 -16.74
C ASP A 30 32.11 -25.77 -17.44
N ILE A 31 31.95 -26.75 -18.34
CA ILE A 31 30.75 -26.95 -19.17
C ILE A 31 29.47 -26.94 -18.33
N SER A 32 29.52 -27.50 -17.12
CA SER A 32 28.37 -27.55 -16.20
C SER A 32 27.86 -26.18 -15.75
N ARG A 33 28.67 -25.11 -15.87
CA ARG A 33 28.33 -23.75 -15.41
C ARG A 33 28.12 -22.74 -16.53
N ILE A 34 28.39 -23.09 -17.79
CA ILE A 34 28.26 -22.19 -18.95
C ILE A 34 26.88 -21.50 -18.99
N ARG A 35 25.81 -22.24 -18.70
CA ARG A 35 24.43 -21.71 -18.70
C ARG A 35 24.23 -20.49 -17.79
N TYR A 36 24.95 -20.42 -16.67
CA TYR A 36 24.84 -19.31 -15.73
C TYR A 36 25.52 -18.06 -16.29
N HIS A 37 26.72 -18.21 -16.86
CA HIS A 37 27.43 -17.13 -17.55
C HIS A 37 26.61 -16.60 -18.74
N GLU A 38 26.06 -17.49 -19.59
CA GLU A 38 25.17 -17.08 -20.69
C GLU A 38 23.92 -16.35 -20.20
N SER A 39 23.40 -16.72 -19.03
CA SER A 39 22.23 -16.04 -18.45
C SER A 39 22.59 -14.66 -17.91
N ILE A 40 23.76 -14.52 -17.27
CA ILE A 40 24.30 -13.24 -16.82
C ILE A 40 24.56 -12.32 -18.02
N ASP A 41 25.26 -12.80 -19.05
CA ASP A 41 25.57 -12.07 -20.29
C ASP A 41 24.28 -11.55 -20.96
N ARG A 42 23.23 -12.39 -20.99
CA ARG A 42 21.92 -12.03 -21.53
C ARG A 42 21.25 -10.91 -20.73
N GLU A 43 21.29 -10.95 -19.41
CA GLU A 43 20.69 -9.91 -18.56
C GLU A 43 21.48 -8.59 -18.62
N GLN A 44 22.81 -8.66 -18.73
CA GLN A 44 23.67 -7.50 -19.00
C GLN A 44 23.33 -6.84 -20.34
N LYS A 45 23.18 -7.65 -21.40
CA LYS A 45 22.74 -7.16 -22.72
C LYS A 45 21.35 -6.52 -22.65
N ALA A 46 20.43 -7.12 -21.88
CA ALA A 46 19.10 -6.54 -21.68
C ALA A 46 19.14 -5.19 -20.94
N ALA A 47 20.07 -5.01 -19.99
CA ALA A 47 20.29 -3.73 -19.32
C ALA A 47 20.83 -2.67 -20.27
N LEU A 48 21.81 -3.02 -21.12
CA LEU A 48 22.42 -2.12 -22.12
C LEU A 48 21.45 -1.67 -23.23
N GLN A 49 20.46 -2.50 -23.55
CA GLN A 49 19.45 -2.17 -24.57
C GLN A 49 18.26 -1.41 -24.00
N ARG A 50 18.21 -1.20 -22.68
CA ARG A 50 17.07 -0.57 -22.02
C ARG A 50 17.06 0.93 -22.27
N ASN A 51 15.86 1.52 -22.26
CA ASN A 51 15.67 2.97 -22.39
C ASN A 51 16.31 3.59 -23.65
N ALA A 52 16.07 2.96 -24.81
CA ALA A 52 16.69 3.32 -26.09
C ALA A 52 18.24 3.29 -26.06
N GLY A 53 18.81 2.39 -25.26
CA GLY A 53 20.24 2.15 -25.20
C GLY A 53 20.80 1.62 -26.52
N ASP A 54 22.05 1.98 -26.78
CA ASP A 54 22.82 1.64 -27.99
C ASP A 54 23.55 0.29 -27.86
N GLY A 55 23.37 -0.41 -26.75
CA GLY A 55 24.09 -1.65 -26.45
C GLY A 55 25.49 -1.45 -25.88
N GLN A 56 25.93 -0.20 -25.64
CA GLN A 56 27.25 0.11 -25.08
C GLN A 56 27.14 0.78 -23.71
N LEU A 57 26.17 1.66 -23.52
CA LEU A 57 25.96 2.40 -22.27
C LEU A 57 24.59 2.15 -21.67
N ILE A 58 24.54 1.91 -20.35
CA ILE A 58 23.30 1.87 -19.59
C ILE A 58 22.81 3.29 -19.32
N ARG A 59 21.73 3.71 -19.99
CA ARG A 59 21.11 5.04 -19.84
C ARG A 59 20.17 5.12 -18.63
N ALA A 60 20.75 5.03 -17.43
CA ALA A 60 20.05 5.05 -16.16
C ALA A 60 19.51 6.44 -15.76
N SER A 61 20.16 7.52 -16.22
CA SER A 61 19.79 8.91 -15.93
C SER A 61 20.15 9.86 -17.07
N SER A 62 19.87 11.17 -16.89
CA SER A 62 20.31 12.23 -17.80
C SER A 62 21.78 12.65 -17.59
N ASN A 63 22.42 12.18 -16.51
CA ASN A 63 23.83 12.46 -16.22
C ASN A 63 24.70 11.33 -16.77
N GLU A 64 25.64 11.69 -17.64
CA GLU A 64 26.54 10.74 -18.30
C GLU A 64 27.50 10.05 -17.34
N ASP A 65 28.01 10.76 -16.32
CA ASP A 65 28.89 10.18 -15.30
C ASP A 65 28.15 9.10 -14.51
N VAL A 66 26.87 9.33 -14.19
CA VAL A 66 26.02 8.33 -13.53
C VAL A 66 25.80 7.11 -14.44
N ASN A 67 25.58 7.33 -15.74
CA ASN A 67 25.43 6.24 -16.71
C ASN A 67 26.70 5.40 -16.82
N LEU A 68 27.87 6.03 -16.82
CA LEU A 68 29.18 5.35 -16.82
C LEU A 68 29.38 4.54 -15.55
N LEU A 69 29.08 5.08 -14.37
CA LEU A 69 29.18 4.36 -13.09
C LEU A 69 28.26 3.13 -13.04
N VAL A 70 27.01 3.28 -13.48
CA VAL A 70 26.06 2.16 -13.54
C VAL A 70 26.53 1.10 -14.54
N THR A 71 27.02 1.52 -15.71
CA THR A 71 27.54 0.61 -16.74
C THR A 71 28.77 -0.16 -16.22
N ASP A 72 29.70 0.54 -15.58
CA ASP A 72 30.88 -0.07 -14.96
C ASP A 72 30.50 -1.14 -13.94
N ALA A 73 29.57 -0.84 -13.04
CA ALA A 73 29.10 -1.76 -12.03
C ALA A 73 28.41 -2.99 -12.63
N ILE A 74 27.39 -2.78 -13.47
CA ILE A 74 26.52 -3.84 -13.99
C ILE A 74 27.23 -4.71 -15.04
N ILE A 75 28.18 -4.16 -15.78
CA ILE A 75 28.90 -4.88 -16.83
C ILE A 75 30.27 -5.36 -16.33
N ARG A 76 31.21 -4.43 -16.10
CA ARG A 76 32.61 -4.80 -15.79
C ARG A 76 32.73 -5.46 -14.43
N GLN A 77 32.20 -4.86 -13.36
CA GLN A 77 32.36 -5.42 -12.01
C GLN A 77 31.63 -6.75 -11.85
N VAL A 78 30.46 -6.94 -12.47
CA VAL A 78 29.79 -8.25 -12.51
C VAL A 78 30.65 -9.30 -13.22
N ASN A 79 31.30 -8.97 -14.34
CA ASN A 79 32.21 -9.89 -15.02
C ASN A 79 33.42 -10.26 -14.16
N GLU A 80 33.99 -9.28 -13.44
CA GLU A 80 35.04 -9.54 -12.46
C GLU A 80 34.57 -10.46 -11.33
N LEU A 81 33.33 -10.31 -10.88
CA LEU A 81 32.73 -11.21 -9.89
C LEU A 81 32.57 -12.64 -10.46
N GLN A 82 32.10 -12.80 -11.69
CA GLN A 82 32.05 -14.11 -12.37
C GLN A 82 33.44 -14.77 -12.40
N ASP A 83 34.46 -14.03 -12.79
CA ASP A 83 35.84 -14.50 -12.83
C ASP A 83 36.39 -14.85 -11.45
N SER A 84 36.05 -14.07 -10.43
CA SER A 84 36.45 -14.32 -9.05
C SER A 84 35.81 -15.60 -8.51
N ILE A 85 34.55 -15.86 -8.84
CA ILE A 85 33.82 -17.07 -8.43
C ILE A 85 34.46 -18.30 -9.10
N GLU A 86 34.71 -18.23 -10.41
CA GLU A 86 35.29 -19.35 -11.15
C GLU A 86 36.72 -19.67 -10.72
N SER A 87 37.54 -18.65 -10.47
CA SER A 87 38.94 -18.84 -10.06
C SER A 87 39.12 -19.16 -8.56
N SER A 88 38.08 -18.98 -7.74
CA SER A 88 38.19 -19.22 -6.31
C SER A 88 38.43 -20.71 -6.00
N LYS A 89 39.48 -20.95 -5.21
CA LYS A 89 39.82 -22.27 -4.64
C LYS A 89 39.03 -22.58 -3.36
N LYS A 90 38.40 -21.55 -2.76
CA LYS A 90 37.56 -21.72 -1.56
C LYS A 90 36.15 -22.22 -1.91
N LEU A 91 35.76 -22.15 -3.18
CA LEU A 91 34.44 -22.51 -3.65
C LEU A 91 34.48 -23.85 -4.36
N ASP A 92 33.71 -24.81 -3.88
CA ASP A 92 33.41 -26.02 -4.62
C ASP A 92 32.41 -25.73 -5.77
N HIS A 93 32.14 -26.75 -6.59
CA HIS A 93 31.18 -26.63 -7.70
C HIS A 93 29.81 -26.07 -7.24
N ARG A 94 29.28 -26.58 -6.13
CA ARG A 94 27.96 -26.20 -5.60
C ARG A 94 27.93 -24.73 -5.22
N LEU A 95 28.95 -24.25 -4.51
CA LEU A 95 29.06 -22.85 -4.08
C LEU A 95 29.28 -21.91 -5.28
N LYS A 96 30.03 -22.32 -6.31
CA LYS A 96 30.15 -21.54 -7.54
C LYS A 96 28.81 -21.37 -8.23
N VAL A 97 28.05 -22.46 -8.37
CA VAL A 97 26.68 -22.42 -8.91
C VAL A 97 25.77 -21.51 -8.08
N LYS A 98 25.85 -21.60 -6.74
CA LYS A 98 25.09 -20.74 -5.80
C LYS A 98 25.34 -19.26 -6.05
N TYR A 99 26.59 -18.81 -6.13
CA TYR A 99 26.91 -17.40 -6.33
C TYR A 99 26.69 -16.91 -7.77
N LEU A 100 26.97 -17.73 -8.79
CA LEU A 100 26.62 -17.36 -10.17
C LEU A 100 25.11 -17.21 -10.35
N SER A 101 24.32 -18.10 -9.75
CA SER A 101 22.85 -17.95 -9.73
C SER A 101 22.43 -16.66 -9.00
N GLY A 102 23.11 -16.30 -7.91
CA GLY A 102 22.88 -15.05 -7.20
C GLY A 102 23.15 -13.80 -8.05
N LEU A 103 24.23 -13.78 -8.83
CA LEU A 103 24.52 -12.70 -9.79
C LEU A 103 23.47 -12.61 -10.89
N GLU A 104 23.04 -13.76 -11.44
CA GLU A 104 21.94 -13.81 -12.41
C GLU A 104 20.67 -13.17 -11.82
N ASN A 105 20.33 -13.52 -10.57
CA ASN A 105 19.14 -13.01 -9.89
C ASN A 105 19.24 -11.52 -9.53
N LEU A 106 20.44 -11.03 -9.20
CA LEU A 106 20.72 -9.61 -9.00
C LEU A 106 20.38 -8.82 -10.28
N LEU A 107 20.89 -9.26 -11.43
CA LEU A 107 20.65 -8.58 -12.70
C LEU A 107 19.19 -8.64 -13.14
N LYS A 108 18.53 -9.80 -12.94
CA LYS A 108 17.07 -9.91 -13.13
C LYS A 108 16.31 -8.95 -12.23
N GLY A 109 16.71 -8.83 -10.97
CA GLY A 109 16.15 -7.88 -10.00
C GLY A 109 16.33 -6.43 -10.44
N PHE A 110 17.53 -6.06 -10.90
CA PHE A 110 17.84 -4.76 -11.48
C PHE A 110 16.94 -4.45 -12.70
N ASN A 111 16.92 -5.34 -13.69
CA ASN A 111 16.16 -5.16 -14.94
C ASN A 111 14.65 -5.09 -14.71
N SER A 112 14.12 -5.99 -13.88
CA SER A 112 12.70 -6.02 -13.54
C SER A 112 12.32 -4.81 -12.69
N GLY A 113 13.10 -4.48 -11.66
CA GLY A 113 12.87 -3.33 -10.79
C GLY A 113 12.92 -2.00 -11.54
N TRP A 114 13.84 -1.85 -12.49
CA TRP A 114 13.87 -0.70 -13.38
C TRP A 114 12.62 -0.65 -14.27
N LYS A 115 12.18 -1.79 -14.83
CA LYS A 115 10.94 -1.87 -15.62
C LYS A 115 9.71 -1.42 -14.83
N THR A 116 9.57 -1.91 -13.60
CA THR A 116 8.38 -1.68 -12.75
C THR A 116 8.49 -0.42 -11.91
N ARG A 117 9.60 0.32 -12.02
CA ARG A 117 9.93 1.50 -11.18
C ARG A 117 9.97 1.19 -9.68
N SER A 118 10.23 -0.06 -9.31
CA SER A 118 10.42 -0.47 -7.92
C SER A 118 11.89 -0.46 -7.50
N PHE A 119 12.81 -0.19 -8.43
CA PHE A 119 14.24 0.00 -8.18
C PHE A 119 14.74 1.17 -9.03
N ASN A 120 15.55 2.05 -8.42
CA ASN A 120 16.18 3.14 -9.13
C ASN A 120 17.48 2.63 -9.78
N PRO A 121 17.62 2.60 -11.12
CA PRO A 121 18.80 2.05 -11.78
C PRO A 121 20.10 2.80 -11.44
N THR A 122 20.03 4.03 -10.92
CA THR A 122 21.22 4.74 -10.46
C THR A 122 21.85 4.10 -9.22
N GLU A 123 21.11 3.26 -8.47
CA GLU A 123 21.61 2.47 -7.33
C GLU A 123 22.32 1.17 -7.78
N GLY A 124 22.58 1.00 -9.09
CA GLY A 124 23.27 -0.17 -9.65
C GLY A 124 24.65 -0.44 -9.02
N PRO A 125 25.52 0.57 -8.82
CA PRO A 125 26.79 0.39 -8.13
C PRO A 125 26.64 -0.16 -6.70
N GLU A 126 25.73 0.41 -5.92
CA GLU A 126 25.45 -0.02 -4.54
C GLU A 126 24.90 -1.44 -4.52
N LEU A 127 24.04 -1.80 -5.48
CA LEU A 127 23.49 -3.15 -5.61
C LEU A 127 24.60 -4.21 -5.82
N VAL A 128 25.56 -3.93 -6.71
CA VAL A 128 26.68 -4.84 -7.01
C VAL A 128 27.67 -4.88 -5.84
N SER A 129 28.00 -3.72 -5.26
CA SER A 129 28.88 -3.64 -4.08
C SER A 129 28.30 -4.45 -2.91
N ASN A 130 27.02 -4.27 -2.62
CA ASN A 130 26.33 -5.01 -1.57
C ASN A 130 26.37 -6.52 -1.80
N TYR A 131 26.14 -6.98 -3.04
CA TYR A 131 26.21 -8.41 -3.34
C TYR A 131 27.60 -8.99 -3.09
N LYS A 132 28.65 -8.27 -3.47
CA LYS A 132 30.04 -8.65 -3.22
C LYS A 132 30.30 -8.79 -1.71
N GLU A 133 29.89 -7.80 -0.91
CA GLU A 133 30.06 -7.84 0.55
C GLU A 133 29.29 -9.00 1.19
N LEU A 134 28.05 -9.24 0.76
CA LEU A 134 27.23 -10.37 1.22
C LEU A 134 27.90 -11.71 0.88
N MET A 135 28.39 -11.86 -0.34
CA MET A 135 29.12 -13.06 -0.78
C MET A 135 30.40 -13.27 0.05
N GLU A 136 31.19 -12.23 0.27
CA GLU A 136 32.40 -12.31 1.09
C GLU A 136 32.09 -12.65 2.55
N ALA A 137 31.02 -12.12 3.13
CA ALA A 137 30.57 -12.50 4.46
C ALA A 137 30.15 -13.97 4.52
N ASP A 138 29.35 -14.44 3.56
CA ASP A 138 28.88 -15.83 3.51
C ASP A 138 30.01 -16.83 3.34
N ILE A 139 30.97 -16.56 2.43
CA ILE A 139 32.15 -17.41 2.22
C ILE A 139 32.98 -17.57 3.49
N ASN A 140 33.05 -16.52 4.32
CA ASN A 140 33.82 -16.53 5.57
C ASN A 140 32.97 -16.94 6.79
N GLY A 141 31.74 -17.41 6.61
CA GLY A 141 30.85 -17.84 7.69
C GLY A 141 30.41 -16.72 8.64
N ARG A 142 30.49 -15.45 8.20
CA ARG A 142 30.05 -14.29 8.97
C ARG A 142 28.57 -14.03 8.71
N SER A 143 27.88 -13.51 9.73
CA SER A 143 26.50 -13.05 9.57
C SER A 143 26.45 -11.90 8.56
N ILE A 144 25.49 -11.97 7.63
CA ILE A 144 25.18 -10.89 6.68
C ILE A 144 24.30 -9.78 7.27
N GLU A 145 23.80 -9.96 8.50
CA GLU A 145 22.87 -9.01 9.14
C GLU A 145 23.38 -7.55 9.15
N PRO A 146 24.64 -7.25 9.55
CA PRO A 146 25.10 -5.86 9.59
C PRO A 146 25.12 -5.19 8.22
N ILE A 147 25.39 -5.98 7.17
CA ILE A 147 25.44 -5.53 5.77
C ILE A 147 24.03 -5.19 5.30
N VAL A 148 23.04 -6.02 5.62
CA VAL A 148 21.63 -5.74 5.26
C VAL A 148 21.04 -4.59 6.07
N GLU A 149 21.49 -4.40 7.31
CA GLU A 149 21.08 -3.27 8.15
C GLU A 149 21.59 -1.93 7.61
N SER A 150 22.79 -1.85 7.04
CA SER A 150 23.34 -0.60 6.48
C SER A 150 22.72 -0.18 5.14
N GLU A 151 22.18 -1.12 4.36
CA GLU A 151 21.71 -0.84 3.00
C GLU A 151 20.29 -0.27 2.87
N SER A 152 19.95 0.28 1.69
CA SER A 152 18.57 0.63 1.35
C SER A 152 17.66 -0.61 1.29
N TYR A 153 16.35 -0.42 1.49
CA TYR A 153 15.39 -1.50 1.26
C TYR A 153 15.47 -2.02 -0.18
N ALA A 154 15.61 -1.14 -1.16
CA ALA A 154 15.57 -1.49 -2.57
C ALA A 154 16.74 -2.41 -2.96
N VAL A 155 17.96 -2.05 -2.55
CA VAL A 155 19.19 -2.85 -2.75
C VAL A 155 19.08 -4.19 -2.02
N GLY A 156 18.84 -4.17 -0.70
CA GLY A 156 18.81 -5.39 0.09
C GLY A 156 17.67 -6.33 -0.31
N ASN A 157 16.53 -5.81 -0.77
CA ASN A 157 15.41 -6.63 -1.22
C ASN A 157 15.75 -7.44 -2.48
N ILE A 158 16.51 -6.89 -3.43
CA ILE A 158 16.96 -7.65 -4.61
C ILE A 158 17.91 -8.78 -4.19
N ASN A 159 18.93 -8.48 -3.38
CA ASN A 159 19.96 -9.46 -3.04
C ASN A 159 19.49 -10.55 -2.05
N ILE A 160 18.55 -10.23 -1.14
CA ILE A 160 18.10 -11.15 -0.08
C ILE A 160 16.74 -11.79 -0.38
N ASN A 161 15.75 -11.01 -0.84
CA ASN A 161 14.39 -11.51 -1.10
C ASN A 161 14.15 -11.88 -2.58
N GLY A 162 15.11 -11.65 -3.47
CA GLY A 162 15.06 -12.09 -4.85
C GLY A 162 14.84 -13.60 -4.97
N GLN A 163 14.19 -14.04 -6.05
CA GLN A 163 14.04 -15.47 -6.34
C GLN A 163 15.43 -16.11 -6.38
N GLY A 164 15.66 -17.17 -5.60
CA GLY A 164 16.95 -17.86 -5.59
C GLY A 164 18.12 -17.04 -5.02
N SER A 165 17.86 -16.20 -4.00
CA SER A 165 18.93 -15.51 -3.26
C SER A 165 20.06 -16.48 -2.89
N ALA A 166 21.29 -16.08 -3.16
CA ALA A 166 22.46 -16.87 -2.82
C ALA A 166 22.73 -16.91 -1.30
N MET A 167 21.98 -16.19 -0.47
CA MET A 167 22.29 -16.03 0.95
C MET A 167 21.48 -16.94 1.88
N TYR A 168 20.71 -17.90 1.32
CA TYR A 168 19.71 -18.68 2.06
C TYR A 168 20.27 -19.58 3.18
N GLU A 169 21.56 -19.95 3.12
CA GLU A 169 22.23 -20.77 4.13
C GLU A 169 22.91 -19.94 5.22
N ASN A 170 23.00 -18.62 5.04
CA ASN A 170 23.72 -17.76 5.98
C ASN A 170 22.98 -17.64 7.32
N SER A 171 23.72 -17.61 8.42
CA SER A 171 23.14 -17.48 9.78
C SER A 171 22.33 -16.19 9.96
N GLY A 172 22.71 -15.11 9.26
CA GLY A 172 22.02 -13.82 9.28
C GLY A 172 20.81 -13.73 8.34
N PHE A 173 20.50 -14.76 7.55
CA PHE A 173 19.49 -14.67 6.49
C PHE A 173 18.07 -14.37 7.00
N VAL A 174 17.62 -15.10 8.03
CA VAL A 174 16.28 -14.91 8.61
C VAL A 174 16.14 -13.51 9.22
N VAL A 175 17.14 -13.07 9.98
CA VAL A 175 17.16 -11.74 10.60
C VAL A 175 17.18 -10.64 9.54
N SER A 176 17.97 -10.81 8.49
CA SER A 176 18.05 -9.89 7.35
C SER A 176 16.70 -9.73 6.64
N ARG A 177 15.93 -10.80 6.47
CA ARG A 177 14.58 -10.71 5.91
C ARG A 177 13.63 -9.93 6.82
N ASN A 178 13.75 -10.08 8.14
CA ASN A 178 12.99 -9.29 9.10
C ASN A 178 13.36 -7.81 9.03
N ILE A 179 14.66 -7.48 8.91
CA ILE A 179 15.14 -6.11 8.71
C ILE A 179 14.53 -5.49 7.46
N LEU A 180 14.57 -6.21 6.33
CA LEU A 180 13.98 -5.73 5.07
C LEU A 180 12.47 -5.57 5.15
N PHE A 181 11.77 -6.47 5.86
CA PHE A 181 10.34 -6.29 6.09
C PHE A 181 10.04 -5.06 6.95
N ARG A 182 10.84 -4.81 8.00
CA ARG A 182 10.75 -3.57 8.80
C ARG A 182 10.96 -2.32 7.94
N LYS A 183 11.99 -2.30 7.09
CA LYS A 183 12.28 -1.19 6.16
C LYS A 183 11.15 -0.99 5.15
N PHE A 184 10.59 -2.08 4.61
CA PHE A 184 9.41 -2.04 3.74
C PHE A 184 8.21 -1.39 4.44
N CYS A 185 7.91 -1.80 5.67
CA CYS A 185 6.79 -1.23 6.45
C CYS A 185 6.99 0.26 6.75
N ALA A 186 8.22 0.70 6.99
CA ALA A 186 8.54 2.11 7.19
C ALA A 186 8.28 2.94 5.92
N ALA A 187 8.66 2.42 4.75
CA ALA A 187 8.46 3.09 3.46
C ALA A 187 7.01 3.00 2.93
N HIS A 188 6.29 1.91 3.25
CA HIS A 188 4.95 1.62 2.77
C HIS A 188 3.97 1.28 3.91
N PRO A 189 3.71 2.24 4.81
CA PRO A 189 2.92 2.01 6.03
C PRO A 189 1.47 1.57 5.77
N GLN A 190 0.87 1.94 4.65
CA GLN A 190 -0.45 1.49 4.20
C GLN A 190 -0.49 0.00 3.80
N GLN A 191 0.68 -0.59 3.55
CA GLN A 191 0.84 -2.01 3.19
C GLN A 191 1.17 -2.88 4.41
N ILE A 192 1.26 -2.32 5.62
CA ILE A 192 1.61 -3.07 6.84
C ILE A 192 0.65 -4.25 7.04
N LEU A 193 -0.66 -4.00 7.20
CA LEU A 193 -1.63 -5.07 7.48
C LEU A 193 -1.75 -6.10 6.35
N PRO A 194 -1.88 -5.71 5.06
CA PRO A 194 -1.89 -6.67 3.96
C PRO A 194 -0.63 -7.54 3.91
N LYS A 195 0.54 -6.96 4.19
CA LYS A 195 1.80 -7.70 4.12
C LYS A 195 2.01 -8.60 5.33
N LEU A 196 1.56 -8.17 6.52
CA LEU A 196 1.68 -8.91 7.77
C LEU A 196 0.93 -10.25 7.74
N GLU A 197 -0.10 -10.38 6.90
CA GLU A 197 -0.79 -11.66 6.64
C GLU A 197 0.18 -12.78 6.21
N PHE A 198 1.21 -12.43 5.44
CA PHE A 198 2.22 -13.36 4.94
C PHE A 198 3.45 -13.47 5.86
N PHE A 199 3.59 -12.58 6.85
CA PHE A 199 4.72 -12.52 7.78
C PHE A 199 4.25 -12.42 9.25
N PRO A 200 3.33 -13.29 9.72
CA PRO A 200 2.68 -13.07 11.02
C PRO A 200 3.58 -13.32 12.23
N ASN A 201 4.70 -14.03 12.03
CA ASN A 201 5.59 -14.47 13.11
C ASN A 201 6.83 -13.59 13.28
N VAL A 202 6.87 -12.42 12.65
CA VAL A 202 7.99 -11.50 12.84
C VAL A 202 8.01 -10.98 14.28
N PRO A 203 9.20 -10.77 14.89
CA PRO A 203 9.31 -10.44 16.31
C PRO A 203 8.64 -9.11 16.71
N PHE A 204 8.38 -8.23 15.74
CA PHE A 204 7.78 -6.91 15.91
C PHE A 204 6.34 -6.82 15.36
N ALA A 205 5.65 -7.96 15.15
CA ALA A 205 4.31 -7.98 14.55
C ALA A 205 3.29 -7.14 15.35
N ASP A 206 3.33 -7.22 16.68
CA ASP A 206 2.39 -6.48 17.54
C ASP A 206 2.64 -4.96 17.48
N SER A 207 3.91 -4.54 17.35
CA SER A 207 4.27 -3.14 17.12
C SER A 207 3.75 -2.65 15.77
N LEU A 208 3.83 -3.47 14.72
CA LEU A 208 3.29 -3.13 13.41
C LEU A 208 1.77 -2.99 13.40
N VAL A 209 1.05 -3.88 14.10
CA VAL A 209 -0.40 -3.76 14.28
C VAL A 209 -0.76 -2.45 14.97
N THR A 210 -0.02 -2.07 16.01
CA THR A 210 -0.22 -0.81 16.73
C THR A 210 0.00 0.38 15.80
N VAL A 211 1.14 0.46 15.12
CA VAL A 211 1.44 1.54 14.18
C VAL A 211 0.39 1.64 13.07
N ALA A 212 -0.04 0.51 12.51
CA ALA A 212 -1.08 0.50 11.48
C ALA A 212 -2.44 0.97 12.01
N GLY A 213 -2.82 0.55 13.22
CA GLY A 213 -4.07 0.92 13.86
C GLY A 213 -4.19 2.42 14.15
N HIS A 214 -3.13 3.02 14.71
CA HIS A 214 -3.09 4.47 14.97
C HIS A 214 -3.05 5.30 13.69
N ARG A 215 -2.47 4.76 12.61
CA ARG A 215 -2.41 5.46 11.32
C ARG A 215 -3.72 5.38 10.55
N ASN A 216 -4.35 4.22 10.51
CA ASN A 216 -5.57 3.99 9.74
C ASN A 216 -6.53 3.06 10.50
N PRO A 217 -7.29 3.60 11.46
CA PRO A 217 -8.30 2.86 12.22
C PRO A 217 -9.31 2.11 11.33
N ASN A 218 -9.70 2.72 10.20
CA ASN A 218 -10.67 2.15 9.28
C ASN A 218 -10.14 0.87 8.61
N GLN A 219 -8.90 0.90 8.12
CA GLN A 219 -8.27 -0.28 7.56
C GLN A 219 -8.11 -1.37 8.65
N LEU A 220 -7.72 -0.98 9.86
CA LEU A 220 -7.62 -1.92 10.98
C LEU A 220 -8.97 -2.59 11.27
N TYR A 221 -10.08 -1.84 11.26
CA TYR A 221 -11.44 -2.37 11.45
C TYR A 221 -11.77 -3.46 10.42
N ASP A 222 -11.49 -3.22 9.13
CA ASP A 222 -11.76 -4.19 8.06
C ASP A 222 -10.96 -5.49 8.25
N PHE A 223 -9.67 -5.38 8.60
CA PHE A 223 -8.84 -6.55 8.88
C PHE A 223 -9.22 -7.26 10.19
N ALA A 224 -9.65 -6.52 11.20
CA ALA A 224 -10.11 -7.07 12.48
C ALA A 224 -11.40 -7.89 12.32
N ALA A 225 -12.30 -7.47 11.44
CA ALA A 225 -13.52 -8.22 11.11
C ALA A 225 -13.22 -9.58 10.46
N ALA A 226 -12.08 -9.70 9.76
CA ALA A 226 -11.62 -10.93 9.12
C ALA A 226 -10.90 -11.88 10.11
N THR A 227 -11.62 -12.34 11.13
CA THR A 227 -11.09 -13.08 12.30
C THR A 227 -10.33 -14.39 11.99
N ARG A 228 -10.52 -14.97 10.81
CA ARG A 228 -9.85 -16.21 10.39
C ARG A 228 -8.45 -16.00 9.79
N THR A 229 -8.14 -14.77 9.39
CA THR A 229 -6.84 -14.40 8.80
C THR A 229 -5.74 -14.38 9.87
N ASN A 230 -4.47 -14.47 9.46
CA ASN A 230 -3.37 -14.37 10.39
C ASN A 230 -3.34 -12.98 11.04
N VAL A 231 -3.51 -11.92 10.25
CA VAL A 231 -3.51 -10.54 10.74
C VAL A 231 -4.73 -10.24 11.64
N GLY A 232 -5.90 -10.80 11.35
CA GLY A 232 -7.07 -10.70 12.23
C GLY A 232 -6.81 -11.28 13.62
N LYS A 233 -6.12 -12.43 13.70
CA LYS A 233 -5.68 -13.03 14.97
C LYS A 233 -4.63 -12.18 15.69
N LEU A 234 -3.71 -11.55 14.94
CA LEU A 234 -2.72 -10.61 15.50
C LEU A 234 -3.40 -9.36 16.09
N ILE A 235 -4.40 -8.83 15.41
CA ILE A 235 -5.18 -7.68 15.88
C ILE A 235 -5.92 -8.04 17.16
N ALA A 236 -6.57 -9.21 17.20
CA ALA A 236 -7.34 -9.67 18.36
C ALA A 236 -6.50 -9.86 19.64
N ARG A 237 -5.20 -10.16 19.52
CA ARG A 237 -4.29 -10.36 20.67
C ARG A 237 -3.57 -9.09 21.12
N SER A 238 -3.74 -7.97 20.43
CA SER A 238 -3.03 -6.72 20.73
C SER A 238 -3.33 -6.22 22.15
N GLN A 239 -2.34 -5.59 22.76
CA GLN A 239 -2.48 -4.94 24.07
C GLN A 239 -2.73 -3.42 23.97
N ASP A 240 -2.65 -2.86 22.77
CA ASP A 240 -2.95 -1.45 22.52
C ASP A 240 -4.45 -1.15 22.71
N SER A 241 -4.77 -0.06 23.39
CA SER A 241 -6.16 0.28 23.76
C SER A 241 -7.04 0.58 22.54
N LEU A 242 -6.55 1.36 21.58
CA LEU A 242 -7.24 1.70 20.33
C LEU A 242 -7.46 0.42 19.51
N VAL A 243 -6.42 -0.39 19.32
CA VAL A 243 -6.52 -1.65 18.56
C VAL A 243 -7.52 -2.60 19.20
N ARG A 244 -7.51 -2.77 20.53
CA ARG A 244 -8.48 -3.62 21.24
C ARG A 244 -9.91 -3.11 21.11
N ALA A 245 -10.12 -1.80 21.18
CA ALA A 245 -11.44 -1.20 21.01
C ALA A 245 -11.98 -1.48 19.59
N ILE A 246 -11.15 -1.24 18.56
CA ILE A 246 -11.51 -1.52 17.17
C ILE A 246 -11.79 -3.02 16.97
N ALA A 247 -10.93 -3.90 17.48
CA ALA A 247 -11.12 -5.35 17.37
C ALA A 247 -12.43 -5.81 18.02
N THR A 248 -12.72 -5.29 19.21
CA THR A 248 -13.96 -5.58 19.93
C THR A 248 -15.18 -5.15 19.11
N ILE A 249 -15.15 -3.94 18.54
CA ILE A 249 -16.26 -3.41 17.73
C ILE A 249 -16.41 -4.18 16.41
N ALA A 250 -15.31 -4.48 15.71
CA ALA A 250 -15.31 -5.15 14.41
C ALA A 250 -15.87 -6.58 14.44
N THR A 251 -15.67 -7.28 15.55
CA THR A 251 -16.16 -8.67 15.74
C THR A 251 -17.58 -8.75 16.29
N ARG A 252 -18.17 -7.64 16.73
CA ARG A 252 -19.53 -7.61 17.28
C ARG A 252 -20.59 -7.68 16.19
N LYS A 253 -21.71 -8.34 16.51
CA LYS A 253 -22.95 -8.19 15.73
C LYS A 253 -23.34 -6.71 15.73
N SER A 254 -23.62 -6.16 14.56
CA SER A 254 -23.88 -4.73 14.37
C SER A 254 -22.69 -3.80 14.67
N GLY A 255 -21.44 -4.27 14.55
CA GLY A 255 -20.22 -3.47 14.74
C GLY A 255 -20.24 -2.09 14.06
N GLN A 256 -20.84 -2.02 12.86
CA GLN A 256 -21.00 -0.78 12.10
C GLN A 256 -21.88 0.29 12.80
N GLN A 257 -22.74 -0.07 13.76
CA GLN A 257 -23.51 0.88 14.57
C GLN A 257 -22.69 1.43 15.75
N PHE A 258 -21.67 0.71 16.22
CA PHE A 258 -20.80 1.20 17.30
C PHE A 258 -19.65 2.05 16.74
N TYR A 259 -19.14 1.69 15.57
CA TYR A 259 -17.94 2.28 14.98
C TYR A 259 -17.98 3.81 14.78
N PRO A 260 -19.12 4.45 14.43
CA PRO A 260 -19.29 5.90 14.44
C PRO A 260 -18.84 6.60 15.73
N PHE A 261 -18.92 5.90 16.87
CA PHE A 261 -18.61 6.43 18.20
C PHE A 261 -17.24 5.98 18.72
N LEU A 262 -16.34 5.53 17.83
CA LEU A 262 -15.03 4.98 18.24
C LEU A 262 -14.26 5.92 19.18
N ASP A 263 -14.20 7.22 18.86
CA ASP A 263 -13.51 8.20 19.71
C ASP A 263 -14.14 8.30 21.10
N GLU A 264 -15.47 8.35 21.18
CA GLU A 264 -16.20 8.40 22.45
C GLU A 264 -15.97 7.15 23.30
N ILE A 265 -15.93 5.98 22.66
CA ILE A 265 -15.68 4.69 23.31
C ILE A 265 -14.27 4.64 23.90
N ILE A 266 -13.26 5.09 23.15
CA ILE A 266 -11.86 5.03 23.57
C ILE A 266 -11.58 5.98 24.72
N HIS A 267 -12.23 7.14 24.73
CA HIS A 267 -12.10 8.11 25.81
C HIS A 267 -13.05 7.84 27.00
N GLY A 268 -13.82 6.74 26.97
CA GLY A 268 -14.74 6.35 28.03
C GLY A 268 -15.92 7.30 28.22
N ARG A 269 -16.23 8.14 27.23
CA ARG A 269 -17.39 9.06 27.25
C ARG A 269 -18.68 8.36 26.88
N LEU A 270 -18.60 7.28 26.09
CA LEU A 270 -19.70 6.35 25.83
C LEU A 270 -19.23 4.91 26.06
N THR A 271 -20.09 4.09 26.65
CA THR A 271 -19.86 2.64 26.69
C THR A 271 -20.56 1.95 25.51
N LEU A 272 -20.15 0.71 25.21
CA LEU A 272 -20.86 -0.11 24.23
C LEU A 272 -22.32 -0.35 24.64
N ASP A 273 -22.60 -0.45 25.93
CA ASP A 273 -23.96 -0.68 26.43
C ASP A 273 -24.84 0.56 26.27
N ASP A 274 -24.28 1.77 26.39
CA ASP A 274 -25.02 3.02 26.12
C ASP A 274 -25.48 3.10 24.68
N ILE A 275 -24.62 2.69 23.74
CA ILE A 275 -24.95 2.66 22.31
C ILE A 275 -25.94 1.52 22.02
N TYR A 276 -25.74 0.34 22.62
CA TYR A 276 -26.60 -0.82 22.40
C TYR A 276 -28.07 -0.53 22.77
N LYS A 277 -28.30 0.23 23.85
CA LYS A 277 -29.66 0.62 24.28
C LYS A 277 -30.42 1.48 23.27
N VAL A 278 -29.72 2.20 22.40
CA VAL A 278 -30.33 3.15 21.46
C VAL A 278 -30.21 2.74 20.00
N MET A 279 -29.31 1.81 19.64
CA MET A 279 -28.97 1.52 18.24
C MET A 279 -30.11 0.98 17.37
N ASP A 280 -31.12 0.37 17.99
CA ASP A 280 -32.32 -0.15 17.31
C ASP A 280 -33.49 0.86 17.30
N ASP A 281 -33.37 1.99 18.02
CA ASP A 281 -34.33 3.10 18.02
C ASP A 281 -33.82 4.22 17.10
N ASN A 282 -34.54 4.44 16.01
CA ASN A 282 -34.18 5.45 15.01
C ASN A 282 -34.02 6.87 15.59
N LEU A 283 -34.92 7.28 16.49
CA LEU A 283 -34.91 8.61 17.10
C LEU A 283 -33.75 8.74 18.09
N ALA A 284 -33.62 7.78 19.01
CA ALA A 284 -32.60 7.83 20.03
C ALA A 284 -31.18 7.72 19.42
N TYR A 285 -31.00 6.88 18.41
CA TYR A 285 -29.74 6.74 17.71
C TYR A 285 -29.38 7.98 16.89
N TYR A 286 -30.33 8.56 16.15
CA TYR A 286 -30.09 9.79 15.41
C TYR A 286 -29.73 10.96 16.33
N ARG A 287 -30.44 11.11 17.44
CA ARG A 287 -30.11 12.07 18.50
C ARG A 287 -28.69 11.90 19.03
N LEU A 288 -28.28 10.65 19.28
CA LEU A 288 -26.91 10.37 19.72
C LEU A 288 -25.88 10.78 18.66
N LEU A 289 -26.10 10.46 17.38
CA LEU A 289 -25.22 10.88 16.28
C LEU A 289 -25.10 12.40 16.17
N VAL A 290 -26.22 13.12 16.26
CA VAL A 290 -26.25 14.61 16.20
C VAL A 290 -25.49 15.20 17.36
N LYS A 291 -25.74 14.72 18.59
CA LYS A 291 -25.03 15.19 19.79
C LYS A 291 -23.51 15.00 19.62
N THR A 292 -23.06 13.81 19.23
CA THR A 292 -21.64 13.53 19.02
C THR A 292 -21.04 14.40 17.92
N GLN A 293 -21.77 14.66 16.84
CA GLN A 293 -21.29 15.52 15.76
C GLN A 293 -21.11 16.99 16.20
N ILE A 294 -22.01 17.51 17.04
CA ILE A 294 -21.89 18.86 17.61
C ILE A 294 -20.66 18.93 18.54
N ASP A 295 -20.47 17.92 19.39
CA ASP A 295 -19.30 17.85 20.28
C ASP A 295 -18.00 17.77 19.46
N TYR A 296 -17.99 17.02 18.35
CA TYR A 296 -16.85 16.95 17.43
C TYR A 296 -16.61 18.29 16.72
N ALA A 297 -17.65 19.01 16.32
CA ALA A 297 -17.52 20.33 15.73
C ALA A 297 -16.83 21.32 16.69
N ASP A 298 -17.20 21.31 17.97
CA ASP A 298 -16.54 22.12 19.01
C ASP A 298 -15.04 21.78 19.16
N ARG A 299 -14.71 20.49 19.11
CA ARG A 299 -13.34 19.98 19.17
C ARG A 299 -12.51 20.36 17.95
N MET A 300 -13.08 20.26 16.75
CA MET A 300 -12.39 20.65 15.52
C MET A 300 -12.07 22.15 15.46
N ILE A 301 -12.93 23.02 16.02
CA ILE A 301 -12.62 24.46 16.20
C ILE A 301 -11.35 24.63 17.05
N LYS A 302 -11.15 23.75 18.04
CA LYS A 302 -9.96 23.70 18.91
C LYS A 302 -8.79 22.94 18.30
N LYS A 303 -8.83 22.62 17.00
CA LYS A 303 -7.81 21.88 16.23
C LYS A 303 -7.59 20.43 16.70
N ASP A 304 -8.58 19.84 17.35
CA ASP A 304 -8.61 18.41 17.66
C ASP A 304 -9.17 17.61 16.46
N THR A 305 -8.76 16.34 16.32
CA THR A 305 -9.15 15.44 15.23
C THR A 305 -9.78 14.16 15.81
N PRO A 306 -11.12 14.11 15.95
CA PRO A 306 -11.81 12.95 16.47
C PRO A 306 -11.63 11.70 15.58
N LEU A 307 -11.42 10.55 16.20
CA LEU A 307 -11.33 9.27 15.50
C LEU A 307 -12.65 8.88 14.83
N ALA A 308 -12.56 8.28 13.64
CA ALA A 308 -13.69 7.80 12.84
C ALA A 308 -14.77 8.88 12.56
N HIS A 309 -14.39 10.17 12.54
CA HIS A 309 -15.33 11.26 12.25
C HIS A 309 -16.00 11.11 10.88
N ASP A 310 -15.27 10.62 9.88
CA ASP A 310 -15.81 10.32 8.55
C ASP A 310 -16.96 9.30 8.62
N LYS A 311 -16.85 8.31 9.51
CA LYS A 311 -17.87 7.27 9.73
C LYS A 311 -19.04 7.79 10.54
N LEU A 312 -18.81 8.62 11.55
CA LEU A 312 -19.89 9.32 12.27
C LEU A 312 -20.75 10.12 11.31
N LEU A 313 -20.10 10.95 10.50
CA LEU A 313 -20.77 11.80 9.55
C LEU A 313 -21.52 11.02 8.48
N ALA A 314 -20.89 9.98 7.91
CA ALA A 314 -21.54 9.11 6.93
C ALA A 314 -22.78 8.44 7.54
N LYS A 315 -22.71 7.98 8.79
CA LYS A 315 -23.84 7.36 9.47
C LYS A 315 -24.94 8.36 9.79
N LEU A 316 -24.58 9.58 10.19
CA LEU A 316 -25.54 10.65 10.43
C LEU A 316 -26.29 11.03 9.15
N ALA A 317 -25.58 11.16 8.02
CA ALA A 317 -26.19 11.44 6.72
C ALA A 317 -27.09 10.29 6.24
N ASP A 318 -26.65 9.03 6.40
CA ASP A 318 -27.44 7.83 6.13
C ASP A 318 -28.77 7.84 6.89
N ARG A 319 -28.74 8.12 8.19
CA ARG A 319 -29.96 8.20 9.01
C ARG A 319 -30.83 9.40 8.64
N ALA A 320 -30.26 10.59 8.42
CA ALA A 320 -31.01 11.76 7.99
C ALA A 320 -31.80 11.48 6.70
N ARG A 321 -31.13 10.85 5.72
CA ARG A 321 -31.72 10.48 4.43
C ARG A 321 -32.78 9.38 4.57
N ASN A 322 -32.34 8.20 4.98
CA ASN A 322 -33.12 6.98 4.83
C ASN A 322 -34.22 6.82 5.89
N VAL A 323 -34.12 7.50 7.03
CA VAL A 323 -35.13 7.42 8.10
C VAL A 323 -36.11 8.59 8.04
N TYR A 324 -35.65 9.79 7.70
CA TYR A 324 -36.47 10.99 7.81
C TYR A 324 -36.80 11.62 6.46
N ILE A 325 -35.80 11.91 5.61
CA ILE A 325 -36.05 12.62 4.35
C ILE A 325 -36.87 11.76 3.39
N ASP A 326 -36.53 10.48 3.24
CA ASP A 326 -37.25 9.58 2.36
C ASP A 326 -38.72 9.43 2.82
N GLU A 327 -38.95 9.38 4.13
CA GLU A 327 -40.30 9.33 4.73
C GLU A 327 -41.13 10.59 4.42
N ILE A 328 -40.58 11.79 4.68
CA ILE A 328 -41.31 13.05 4.42
C ILE A 328 -41.50 13.32 2.91
N ASN A 329 -40.61 12.80 2.07
CA ASN A 329 -40.72 12.87 0.61
C ASN A 329 -41.76 11.88 0.09
N ALA A 330 -41.86 10.68 0.67
CA ALA A 330 -42.90 9.71 0.32
C ALA A 330 -44.30 10.29 0.57
N HIS A 331 -44.48 11.02 1.67
CA HIS A 331 -45.73 11.68 2.05
C HIS A 331 -45.90 13.09 1.43
N HIS A 332 -45.32 13.37 0.27
CA HIS A 332 -45.32 14.73 -0.30
C HIS A 332 -46.71 15.26 -0.71
N ASP A 333 -47.67 14.37 -0.97
CA ASP A 333 -49.07 14.69 -1.30
C ASP A 333 -49.98 14.72 -0.05
N ASP A 334 -49.49 14.28 1.11
CA ASP A 334 -50.26 14.20 2.34
C ASP A 334 -50.28 15.53 3.11
N PRO A 335 -51.31 15.76 3.94
CA PRO A 335 -51.35 16.88 4.87
C PRO A 335 -50.17 16.90 5.85
N ASP A 336 -49.74 18.11 6.23
CA ASP A 336 -48.62 18.38 7.13
C ASP A 336 -48.54 17.50 8.41
N PRO A 337 -49.65 17.23 9.14
CA PRO A 337 -49.61 16.39 10.33
C PRO A 337 -49.23 14.93 10.06
N ILE A 338 -49.51 14.43 8.86
CA ILE A 338 -49.12 13.08 8.41
C ILE A 338 -47.70 13.15 7.88
N ARG A 339 -47.46 14.05 6.91
CA ARG A 339 -46.18 14.17 6.20
C ARG A 339 -44.99 14.36 7.11
N PHE A 340 -45.11 15.20 8.13
CA PHE A 340 -43.98 15.55 8.99
C PHE A 340 -44.02 14.86 10.36
N LYS A 341 -44.84 13.81 10.50
CA LYS A 341 -45.00 13.10 11.78
C LYS A 341 -43.68 12.52 12.29
N SER A 342 -42.87 11.96 11.40
CA SER A 342 -41.59 11.31 11.73
C SER A 342 -40.53 12.28 12.28
N ILE A 343 -40.62 13.57 11.92
CA ILE A 343 -39.66 14.61 12.34
C ILE A 343 -40.18 15.51 13.48
N GLU A 344 -41.45 15.38 13.86
CA GLU A 344 -42.05 16.10 14.99
C GLU A 344 -41.24 15.99 16.31
N PRO A 345 -40.73 14.80 16.71
CA PRO A 345 -39.96 14.67 17.95
C PRO A 345 -38.52 15.21 17.87
N LEU A 346 -38.06 15.65 16.70
CA LEU A 346 -36.70 16.16 16.52
C LEU A 346 -36.51 17.56 17.12
N SER A 347 -35.33 17.85 17.64
CA SER A 347 -34.90 19.18 18.07
C SER A 347 -34.55 20.08 16.88
N GLN A 348 -34.36 21.39 17.15
CA GLN A 348 -33.89 22.33 16.13
C GLN A 348 -32.50 21.94 15.58
N GLU A 349 -31.59 21.43 16.41
CA GLU A 349 -30.26 20.97 15.97
C GLU A 349 -30.36 19.70 15.12
N GLU A 350 -31.24 18.77 15.50
CA GLU A 350 -31.49 17.53 14.76
C GLU A 350 -32.08 17.81 13.36
N LEU A 351 -32.99 18.78 13.28
CA LEU A 351 -33.57 19.28 12.02
C LEU A 351 -32.53 20.05 11.18
N TYR A 352 -31.63 20.80 11.82
CA TYR A 352 -30.52 21.45 11.14
C TYR A 352 -29.65 20.44 10.39
N TYR A 353 -29.25 19.34 11.05
CA TYR A 353 -28.46 18.28 10.41
C TYR A 353 -29.23 17.55 9.31
N LEU A 354 -30.56 17.43 9.43
CA LEU A 354 -31.40 16.89 8.37
C LEU A 354 -31.33 17.76 7.10
N ILE A 355 -31.37 19.09 7.26
CA ILE A 355 -31.24 20.03 6.13
C ILE A 355 -29.85 19.93 5.49
N VAL A 356 -28.77 20.09 6.27
CA VAL A 356 -27.41 20.24 5.69
C VAL A 356 -26.80 18.93 5.19
N LEU A 357 -27.35 17.79 5.59
CA LEU A 357 -26.96 16.46 5.09
C LEU A 357 -27.93 15.91 4.05
N GLY A 358 -29.12 16.50 3.92
CA GLY A 358 -30.17 16.13 2.98
C GLY A 358 -30.16 16.83 1.63
N GLU A 359 -29.20 17.73 1.40
CA GLU A 359 -29.12 18.65 0.25
C GLU A 359 -29.43 18.00 -1.11
N GLU A 360 -28.95 16.79 -1.36
CA GLU A 360 -29.08 16.13 -2.68
C GLU A 360 -30.44 15.46 -2.92
N VAL A 361 -31.25 15.29 -1.88
CA VAL A 361 -32.45 14.42 -1.94
C VAL A 361 -33.72 15.05 -1.39
N ILE A 362 -33.60 16.10 -0.59
CA ILE A 362 -34.78 16.75 0.00
C ILE A 362 -35.54 17.55 -1.06
N TYR A 363 -36.84 17.29 -1.22
CA TYR A 363 -37.66 18.10 -2.12
C TYR A 363 -37.78 19.52 -1.59
N THR A 364 -37.94 20.50 -2.49
CA THR A 364 -38.08 21.92 -2.09
C THR A 364 -39.24 22.14 -1.11
N SER A 365 -40.38 21.44 -1.30
CA SER A 365 -41.51 21.50 -0.37
C SER A 365 -41.20 20.86 0.99
N SER A 366 -40.48 19.72 0.99
CA SER A 366 -40.00 19.06 2.21
C SER A 366 -39.04 19.95 2.99
N TYR A 367 -38.08 20.57 2.30
CA TYR A 367 -37.13 21.53 2.88
C TYR A 367 -37.86 22.67 3.60
N LYS A 368 -38.85 23.31 2.94
CA LYS A 368 -39.63 24.38 3.56
C LYS A 368 -40.34 23.91 4.84
N GLY A 369 -40.92 22.71 4.81
CA GLY A 369 -41.61 22.13 5.97
C GLY A 369 -40.68 21.80 7.14
N VAL A 370 -39.48 21.28 6.86
CA VAL A 370 -38.44 21.03 7.86
C VAL A 370 -37.91 22.34 8.42
N TYR A 371 -37.58 23.30 7.57
CA TYR A 371 -37.06 24.61 7.97
C TYR A 371 -38.05 25.35 8.88
N ASN A 372 -39.33 25.40 8.51
CA ASN A 372 -40.36 26.04 9.33
C ASN A 372 -40.46 25.42 10.72
N ARG A 373 -40.41 24.07 10.81
CA ARG A 373 -40.45 23.35 12.09
C ARG A 373 -39.19 23.56 12.93
N MET A 374 -38.03 23.64 12.28
CA MET A 374 -36.77 23.98 12.94
C MET A 374 -36.85 25.37 13.56
N MET A 375 -37.32 26.37 12.79
CA MET A 375 -37.48 27.75 13.27
C MET A 375 -38.53 27.86 14.39
N GLN A 376 -39.64 27.12 14.31
CA GLN A 376 -40.68 27.09 15.36
C GLN A 376 -40.16 26.54 16.70
N LYS A 377 -39.14 25.67 16.67
CA LYS A 377 -38.51 25.10 17.86
C LYS A 377 -37.44 25.99 18.47
N MET A 378 -37.10 27.11 17.83
CA MET A 378 -36.16 28.10 18.39
C MET A 378 -36.82 28.88 19.52
N THR A 379 -36.24 28.79 20.71
CA THR A 379 -36.68 29.54 21.91
C THR A 379 -36.29 31.02 21.84
N ILE A 380 -35.17 31.33 21.16
CA ILE A 380 -34.72 32.69 20.88
C ILE A 380 -34.73 32.86 19.36
N PRO A 381 -35.56 33.74 18.79
CA PRO A 381 -35.65 33.95 17.35
C PRO A 381 -34.48 34.80 16.81
N ALA A 382 -33.28 34.63 17.37
CA ALA A 382 -32.05 35.20 16.85
C ALA A 382 -31.37 34.10 16.00
N GLY A 383 -31.22 34.36 14.70
CA GLY A 383 -30.74 33.35 13.73
C GLY A 383 -29.34 32.82 14.03
N ASP A 384 -28.54 33.53 14.81
CA ASP A 384 -27.21 33.12 15.28
C ASP A 384 -27.26 32.09 16.43
N SER A 385 -28.35 32.03 17.20
CA SER A 385 -28.46 31.15 18.37
C SER A 385 -28.39 29.67 17.98
N LEU A 386 -29.06 29.27 16.91
CA LEU A 386 -28.97 27.91 16.36
C LEU A 386 -27.55 27.61 15.87
N LEU A 387 -26.94 28.57 15.17
CA LEU A 387 -25.59 28.41 14.62
C LEU A 387 -24.54 28.28 15.73
N ILE A 388 -24.69 29.00 16.85
CA ILE A 388 -23.85 28.84 18.04
C ILE A 388 -24.04 27.45 18.66
N ASN A 389 -25.27 26.93 18.72
CA ASN A 389 -25.54 25.60 19.26
C ASN A 389 -24.86 24.49 18.45
N VAL A 390 -24.92 24.56 17.12
CA VAL A 390 -24.28 23.59 16.22
C VAL A 390 -22.82 23.96 15.89
N LYS A 391 -22.24 24.92 16.60
CA LYS A 391 -20.83 25.34 16.44
C LYS A 391 -20.46 25.78 15.02
N PHE A 392 -21.42 26.40 14.33
CA PHE A 392 -21.31 26.79 12.92
C PHE A 392 -20.94 25.63 11.98
N ASP A 393 -21.11 24.36 12.43
CA ASP A 393 -20.80 23.21 11.60
C ASP A 393 -21.63 23.25 10.32
N ARG A 394 -20.99 23.10 9.17
CA ARG A 394 -21.66 23.15 7.85
C ARG A 394 -22.44 24.44 7.54
N PHE A 395 -22.10 25.56 8.18
CA PHE A 395 -22.77 26.86 7.94
C PHE A 395 -22.90 27.23 6.45
N LYS A 396 -21.85 27.02 5.64
CA LYS A 396 -21.89 27.29 4.19
C LYS A 396 -22.96 26.47 3.46
N LYS A 397 -23.15 25.20 3.85
CA LYS A 397 -24.22 24.36 3.29
C LYS A 397 -25.59 24.86 3.72
N PHE A 398 -25.73 25.26 4.98
CA PHE A 398 -26.99 25.81 5.48
C PHE A 398 -27.43 27.05 4.70
N ILE A 399 -26.53 28.00 4.47
CA ILE A 399 -26.81 29.20 3.65
C ILE A 399 -27.15 28.81 2.21
N LYS A 400 -26.43 27.86 1.62
CA LYS A 400 -26.72 27.36 0.27
C LYS A 400 -28.12 26.76 0.17
N MET A 401 -28.58 26.04 1.20
CA MET A 401 -29.92 25.46 1.23
C MET A 401 -31.03 26.51 1.40
N ALA A 402 -30.70 27.67 1.99
CA ALA A 402 -31.65 28.76 2.24
C ALA A 402 -31.70 29.81 1.11
N ALA A 403 -30.73 29.80 0.20
CA ALA A 403 -30.69 30.63 -1.00
C ALA A 403 -31.46 29.97 -2.15
#